data_AF-F3FW04-F1
#
_entry.id   AF-F3FW04-F1
#
_cell.length_a   1.000
_cell.length_b   1.000
_cell.length_c   1.000
_cell.angle_alpha   90.00
_cell.angle_beta   90.00
_cell.angle_gamma   90.00
#
_symmetry.space_group_name_H-M   'P 1'
#
loop_
_entity.id
_entity.type
_entity.pdbx_description
1 polymer ?
#
loop_
_entity_poly.entity_id
_entity_poly.type
_entity_poly.pdbx_seq_one_letter_code
_entity_poly.pdbx_strand_id
1 'polypeptide(L)' 'MPVLREEVNITRQFWMYCREDLRKLKRITLLWDYIREVTELNKGFLLGENRAIRFL' A
#
# COMPACT_ATOMS: atom_id res chain seq x y z
N MET A 1 0.68 -32.55 13.55
CA MET A 1 1.97 -31.89 13.22
C MET A 1 1.77 -30.39 13.38
N PRO A 2 2.52 -29.69 14.26
CA PRO A 2 2.37 -28.24 14.40
C PRO A 2 2.99 -27.54 13.19
N VAL A 3 2.24 -26.64 12.58
CA VAL A 3 2.65 -25.84 11.41
C VAL A 3 3.49 -24.68 11.92
N LEU A 4 4.74 -24.58 11.44
CA LEU A 4 5.79 -23.60 11.75
C LEU A 4 6.08 -23.33 13.24
N ARG A 5 7.22 -23.85 13.72
CA ARG A 5 7.78 -23.53 15.05
C ARG A 5 8.55 -22.21 15.09
N GLU A 6 8.83 -21.62 13.94
CA GLU A 6 9.67 -20.43 13.79
C GLU A 6 8.80 -19.23 13.40
N GLU A 7 9.07 -18.08 14.02
CA GLU A 7 8.41 -16.82 13.72
C GLU A 7 8.83 -16.35 12.31
N VAL A 8 7.90 -16.42 11.35
CA VAL A 8 8.15 -15.96 9.98
C VAL A 8 7.75 -14.51 9.85
N ASN A 9 8.75 -13.66 9.62
CA ASN A 9 8.52 -12.26 9.25
C ASN A 9 8.05 -12.19 7.79
N ILE A 10 6.79 -11.81 7.58
CA ILE A 10 6.22 -11.57 6.25
C ILE A 10 6.35 -10.09 5.91
N THR A 11 7.24 -9.76 4.99
CA THR A 11 7.34 -8.40 4.44
C THR A 11 6.40 -8.25 3.25
N ARG A 12 5.37 -7.42 3.38
CA ARG A 12 4.46 -7.09 2.27
C ARG A 12 5.01 -5.90 1.49
N GLN A 13 4.99 -6.00 0.16
CA GLN A 13 5.37 -4.92 -0.74
C GLN A 13 4.15 -4.47 -1.55
N PHE A 14 3.93 -3.16 -1.58
CA PHE A 14 2.81 -2.55 -2.30
C PHE A 14 3.36 -1.77 -3.49
N TRP A 15 2.91 -2.14 -4.67
CA TRP A 15 3.35 -1.54 -5.93
C TRP A 15 2.17 -0.84 -6.58
N MET A 16 2.37 0.43 -6.93
CA MET A 16 1.45 1.18 -7.76
C MET A 16 2.09 1.37 -9.14
N TYR A 17 1.38 0.98 -10.20
CA TYR A 17 1.85 1.09 -11.57
C TYR A 17 0.82 1.86 -12.41
N CYS A 18 1.32 2.76 -13.24
CA CYS A 18 0.54 3.48 -14.24
C CYS A 18 1.32 3.48 -15.55
N ARG A 19 0.62 3.33 -16.69
CA ARG A 19 1.27 3.47 -18.00
C ARG A 19 1.77 4.91 -18.20
N GLU A 20 2.89 5.03 -18.89
CA GLU A 20 3.61 6.30 -19.06
C GLU A 20 2.82 7.33 -19.89
N ASP A 21 2.10 6.87 -20.91
CA ASP A 21 1.21 7.67 -21.74
C ASP A 21 0.12 8.36 -20.92
N LEU A 22 -0.37 7.71 -19.86
CA LEU A 22 -1.40 8.22 -18.96
C LEU A 22 -0.85 9.17 -17.88
N ARG A 23 0.45 9.16 -17.60
CA ARG A 23 1.08 10.01 -16.55
C ARG A 23 0.97 11.51 -16.86
N LYS A 24 0.76 11.89 -18.12
CA LYS A 24 0.58 13.29 -18.53
C LYS A 24 -0.80 13.86 -18.16
N LEU A 25 -1.76 13.01 -17.81
CA LEU A 25 -3.11 13.44 -17.45
C LEU A 25 -3.14 13.92 -15.98
N LYS A 26 -3.56 15.16 -15.75
CA LYS A 26 -3.70 15.74 -14.40
C LYS A 26 -4.53 14.89 -13.44
N ARG A 27 -5.57 14.21 -13.95
CA ARG A 27 -6.39 13.28 -13.15
C ARG A 27 -5.59 12.09 -12.63
N ILE A 28 -4.69 11.56 -13.45
CA ILE A 28 -3.85 10.41 -13.11
C ILE A 28 -2.79 10.82 -12.09
N THR A 29 -2.15 11.97 -12.26
CA THR A 29 -1.19 12.48 -11.27
C THR A 29 -1.86 12.75 -9.93
N LEU A 30 -3.04 13.38 -9.92
CA LEU A 30 -3.77 13.65 -8.68
C LEU A 30 -4.18 12.35 -7.97
N LEU A 31 -4.70 11.37 -8.72
CA LEU A 31 -5.07 10.08 -8.15
C LEU A 31 -3.85 9.34 -7.60
N TRP A 32 -2.73 9.38 -8.33
CA TRP A 32 -1.47 8.80 -7.91
C TRP A 32 -0.99 9.40 -6.58
N ASP A 33 -1.00 10.74 -6.48
CA ASP A 33 -0.57 11.44 -5.26
C ASP A 33 -1.48 11.10 -4.09
N TYR A 34 -2.81 11.08 -4.30
CA TYR A 34 -3.77 10.67 -3.28
C TYR A 34 -3.55 9.23 -2.81
N ILE A 35 -3.42 8.27 -3.74
CA ILE A 35 -3.19 6.86 -3.38
C ILE A 35 -1.87 6.71 -2.62
N ARG A 36 -0.82 7.44 -3.02
CA ARG A 36 0.46 7.44 -2.31
C ARG A 36 0.28 7.93 -0.88
N GLU A 37 -0.40 9.05 -0.66
CA GLU A 37 -0.59 9.62 0.67
C GLU A 37 -1.47 8.74 1.56
N VAL A 38 -2.57 8.19 1.04
CA VAL A 38 -3.41 7.23 1.77
C VAL A 38 -2.63 5.96 2.08
N THR A 39 -1.79 5.47 1.18
CA THR A 39 -0.96 4.26 1.44
C THR A 39 0.03 4.50 2.57
N GLU A 40 0.69 5.66 2.61
CA GLU A 40 1.59 6.04 3.72
C GLU A 40 0.83 6.16 5.05
N LEU A 41 -0.33 6.82 5.04
CA LEU A 41 -1.21 6.94 6.21
C LEU A 41 -1.63 5.57 6.77
N ASN A 42 -1.78 4.58 5.89
CA ASN A 42 -2.25 3.24 6.22
C ASN A 42 -1.13 2.20 6.30
N LYS A 43 0.15 2.60 6.32
CA LYS A 43 1.28 1.65 6.34
C LYS A 43 1.15 0.59 7.45
N GLY A 44 0.79 1.00 8.67
CA GLY A 44 0.57 0.06 9.77
C GLY A 44 -0.61 -0.89 9.52
N PHE A 45 -1.69 -0.43 8.89
CA PHE A 45 -2.79 -1.31 8.48
C PHE A 45 -2.34 -2.31 7.41
N LEU A 46 -1.62 -1.84 6.39
CA LEU A 46 -1.11 -2.65 5.29
C LEU A 46 -0.09 -3.70 5.75
N LEU A 47 0.75 -3.37 6.73
CA LEU A 47 1.68 -4.30 7.38
C LEU A 47 1.00 -5.19 8.43
N GLY A 48 -0.27 -4.97 8.74
CA GLY A 48 -1.06 -5.77 9.69
C GLY A 48 -0.83 -5.41 11.16
N GLU A 49 -0.18 -4.28 11.41
CA GLU A 49 0.05 -3.68 12.73
C GLU A 49 -1.19 -2.93 13.25
N ASN A 50 -2.10 -2.52 12.36
CA ASN A 50 -3.35 -1.82 12.69
C ASN A 50 -4.56 -2.48 12.02
N ARG A 51 -5.75 -2.32 12.59
CA ARG A 51 -7.01 -2.88 12.10
C ARG A 51 -7.93 -1.86 11.42
N ALA A 52 -7.60 -0.57 11.52
CA ALA A 52 -8.41 0.50 10.96
C ALA A 52 -7.76 1.11 9.71
N ILE A 53 -8.58 1.35 8.69
CA ILE A 53 -8.21 2.14 7.51
C ILE A 53 -8.56 3.61 7.74
N ARG A 54 -7.76 4.52 7.19
CA ARG A 54 -7.94 5.97 7.26
C ARG A 54 -7.87 6.57 5.86
N PHE A 55 -8.59 7.66 5.63
CA PHE A 55 -8.60 8.38 4.36
C PHE A 55 -8.33 9.87 4.62
N LEU A 56 -7.85 10.58 3.59
CA LEU A 56 -7.65 12.03 3.61
C LEU A 56 -8.93 12.78 3.24
#